data_AF-A0A8H8JRY4-F1
#
_entry.id   AF-A0A8H8JRY4-F1
#
_cell.length_a   1.000
_cell.length_b   1.000
_cell.length_c   1.000
_cell.angle_alpha   90.00
_cell.angle_beta   90.00
_cell.angle_gamma   90.00
#
_symmetry.space_group_name_H-M   'P 1'
#
loop_
_entity.id
_entity.type
_entity.pdbx_description
1 polymer ?
#
loop_
_entity_poly.entity_id
_entity_poly.type
_entity_poly.pdbx_seq_one_letter_code
_entity_poly.pdbx_strand_id
1 'polypeptide(L)'
;MIVSPALVEIPTQTGDTLNYPYLGSEGIDFDANLQISSIDFGTFHSYPETWGQLLNAADWGTQWIKGKYHATSQKNIGKPVIIEEFGVKYWNQGSTYTKWWDAVISSGLAGDLIWQAGSTVSTGKTSDDGYAVFPGETEYTLQTKYAAALKARS
;
A
#
# COMPACT_ATOMS: atom_id res chain seq x y z
N MET A 1 1.61 3.83 11.84
CA MET A 1 1.85 2.37 11.76
C MET A 1 0.51 1.67 11.93
N ILE A 2 -0.17 1.30 10.84
CA ILE A 2 -1.47 0.63 10.93
C ILE A 2 -1.34 -0.68 10.16
N VAL A 3 -1.08 -1.74 10.92
CA VAL A 3 -0.89 -3.11 10.46
C VAL A 3 -1.93 -3.98 11.14
N SER A 4 -3.07 -4.17 10.48
CA SER A 4 -4.05 -5.24 10.71
C SER A 4 -5.27 -5.00 9.81
N PRO A 5 -5.83 -5.99 9.12
CA PRO A 5 -7.13 -5.89 8.48
C PRO A 5 -8.26 -6.17 9.46
N ALA A 6 -9.46 -5.81 9.01
CA ALA A 6 -10.74 -6.17 9.59
C ALA A 6 -10.77 -7.59 10.18
N LEU A 7 -11.26 -7.72 11.42
CA LEU A 7 -11.71 -9.00 11.98
C LEU A 7 -13.01 -9.46 11.28
N VAL A 8 -12.98 -9.69 9.97
CA VAL A 8 -14.01 -10.51 9.30
C VAL A 8 -13.48 -11.93 9.28
N GLU A 9 -13.92 -12.70 10.29
CA GLU A 9 -13.79 -14.16 10.45
C GLU A 9 -12.58 -14.76 9.73
N ILE A 10 -11.49 -15.02 10.45
CA ILE A 10 -10.38 -15.84 9.94
C ILE A 10 -10.98 -17.20 9.52
N PRO A 11 -11.20 -17.49 8.22
CA PRO A 11 -11.43 -18.86 7.84
C PRO A 11 -10.06 -19.49 8.01
N THR A 12 -9.96 -20.56 8.79
CA THR A 12 -8.75 -21.37 8.84
C THR A 12 -8.48 -21.95 7.44
N GLN A 13 -7.87 -21.15 6.56
CA GLN A 13 -7.27 -21.65 5.34
C GLN A 13 -5.96 -22.30 5.78
N THR A 14 -5.98 -23.62 5.79
CA THR A 14 -4.79 -24.46 5.91
C THR A 14 -3.84 -24.07 4.77
N GLY A 15 -2.90 -23.16 5.06
CA GLY A 15 -1.98 -22.55 4.11
C GLY A 15 -1.54 -21.12 4.47
N ASP A 16 -2.31 -20.40 5.31
CA ASP A 16 -2.12 -18.96 5.60
C ASP A 16 -1.31 -18.66 6.88
N THR A 17 -0.63 -19.66 7.45
CA THR A 17 -0.07 -19.59 8.82
C THR A 17 1.16 -18.66 9.00
N LEU A 18 1.51 -17.83 8.02
CA LEU A 18 2.65 -16.90 8.06
C LEU A 18 2.31 -15.47 7.60
N ASN A 19 1.04 -15.09 7.64
CA ASN A 19 0.56 -13.79 7.18
C ASN A 19 0.42 -12.82 8.38
N TYR A 20 1.53 -12.55 9.07
CA TYR A 20 1.60 -11.69 10.27
C TYR A 20 0.86 -10.34 10.17
N PRO A 21 0.93 -9.59 9.05
CA PRO A 21 0.24 -8.30 8.92
C PRO A 21 -1.28 -8.42 9.05
N TYR A 22 -1.83 -9.64 8.94
CA TYR A 22 -3.25 -9.95 9.05
C TYR A 22 -3.74 -10.26 10.46
N LEU A 23 -2.83 -10.45 11.42
CA LEU A 23 -3.16 -11.11 12.69
C LEU A 23 -3.59 -10.16 13.81
N GLY A 24 -3.48 -8.84 13.63
CA GLY A 24 -3.76 -7.86 14.67
C GLY A 24 -2.82 -7.94 15.89
N SER A 25 -1.73 -8.71 15.82
CA SER A 25 -0.79 -8.92 16.93
C SER A 25 -0.05 -7.64 17.35
N GLU A 26 -0.10 -6.60 16.51
CA GLU A 26 0.42 -5.26 16.79
C GLU A 26 -0.56 -4.39 17.58
N GLY A 27 -1.71 -4.94 18.01
CA GLY A 27 -2.72 -4.24 18.79
C GLY A 27 -3.56 -3.26 17.97
N ILE A 28 -3.58 -3.44 16.65
CA ILE A 28 -4.32 -2.60 15.71
C ILE A 28 -5.49 -3.41 15.14
N ASP A 29 -6.63 -2.74 15.00
CA ASP A 29 -7.77 -3.20 14.21
C ASP A 29 -8.14 -2.05 13.26
N PHE A 30 -7.87 -2.21 11.97
CA PHE A 30 -8.07 -1.15 10.99
C PHE A 30 -9.53 -0.77 10.83
N ASP A 31 -10.45 -1.74 10.87
CA ASP A 31 -11.88 -1.46 10.69
C ASP A 31 -12.45 -0.76 11.92
N ALA A 32 -12.08 -1.22 13.12
CA ALA A 32 -12.47 -0.55 14.36
C ALA A 32 -11.95 0.90 14.39
N ASN A 33 -10.69 1.12 13.98
CA ASN A 33 -10.12 2.45 13.89
C ASN A 33 -10.84 3.30 12.85
N LEU A 34 -11.09 2.77 11.65
CA LEU A 34 -11.75 3.51 10.58
C LEU A 34 -13.20 3.88 10.94
N GLN A 35 -13.87 3.13 11.83
CA GLN A 35 -15.21 3.47 12.32
C GLN A 35 -15.25 4.62 13.35
N ILE A 36 -14.11 5.03 13.93
CA ILE A 36 -14.05 6.14 14.91
C ILE A 36 -14.54 7.43 14.26
N SER A 37 -15.55 8.09 14.85
CA SER A 37 -16.23 9.24 14.23
C SER A 37 -15.32 10.46 13.97
N SER A 38 -14.24 10.62 14.74
CA SER A 38 -13.25 11.70 14.58
C SER A 38 -12.09 11.36 13.64
N ILE A 39 -12.09 10.18 13.02
CA ILE A 39 -11.11 9.79 11.98
C ILE A 39 -11.79 9.93 10.62
N ASP A 40 -11.29 10.82 9.78
CA ASP A 40 -11.94 11.14 8.49
C ASP A 40 -11.55 10.17 7.36
N PHE A 41 -10.37 9.55 7.43
CA PHE A 41 -9.88 8.59 6.44
C PHE A 41 -8.90 7.60 7.08
N GLY A 42 -8.75 6.43 6.44
CA GLY A 42 -7.82 5.39 6.86
C GLY A 42 -6.50 5.46 6.10
N THR A 43 -5.43 5.00 6.75
CA THR A 43 -4.13 4.86 6.11
C THR A 43 -3.54 3.49 6.38
N PHE A 44 -2.81 2.97 5.40
CA PHE A 44 -2.05 1.73 5.55
C PHE A 44 -0.74 1.80 4.77
N HIS A 45 0.20 0.95 5.16
CA HIS A 45 1.52 0.84 4.52
C HIS A 45 1.64 -0.49 3.77
N SER A 46 2.65 -0.66 2.91
CA SER A 46 3.00 -1.96 2.34
C SER A 46 4.51 -2.15 2.17
N TYR A 47 5.09 -2.98 3.05
CA TYR A 47 6.50 -3.39 2.99
C TYR A 47 6.64 -4.92 3.09
N PRO A 48 6.10 -5.67 2.10
CA PRO A 48 5.97 -7.11 2.14
C PRO A 48 7.26 -7.85 2.52
N GLU A 49 8.41 -7.37 2.03
CA GLU A 49 9.71 -8.00 2.29
C GLU A 49 10.10 -7.94 3.77
N THR A 50 9.86 -6.81 4.43
CA THR A 50 10.12 -6.65 5.87
C THR A 50 9.10 -7.39 6.73
N TRP A 51 7.95 -7.76 6.14
CA TRP A 51 6.85 -8.46 6.80
C TRP A 51 6.83 -9.96 6.48
N GLY A 52 7.93 -10.50 5.94
CA GLY A 52 8.10 -11.94 5.68
C GLY A 52 7.50 -12.44 4.36
N GLN A 53 6.97 -11.56 3.51
CA GLN A 53 6.32 -11.89 2.23
C GLN A 53 7.32 -11.84 1.06
N LEU A 54 8.42 -12.57 1.20
CA LEU A 54 9.57 -12.49 0.29
C LEU A 54 9.34 -13.18 -1.07
N LEU A 55 8.45 -14.18 -1.12
CA LEU A 55 8.28 -15.03 -2.31
C LEU A 55 7.21 -14.53 -3.30
N ASN A 56 6.37 -13.58 -2.88
CA ASN A 56 5.21 -13.12 -3.64
C ASN A 56 4.87 -11.64 -3.37
N ALA A 57 5.87 -10.82 -3.03
CA ALA A 57 5.68 -9.44 -2.58
C ALA A 57 4.70 -8.61 -3.45
N ALA A 58 4.83 -8.69 -4.77
CA ALA A 58 3.98 -7.94 -5.70
C ALA A 58 2.50 -8.40 -5.66
N ASP A 59 2.25 -9.70 -5.66
CA ASP A 59 0.89 -10.25 -5.66
C ASP A 59 0.26 -10.14 -4.26
N TRP A 60 1.05 -10.31 -3.21
CA TRP A 60 0.64 -10.07 -1.84
C TRP A 60 0.20 -8.62 -1.63
N GLY A 61 1.02 -7.65 -2.06
CA GLY A 61 0.67 -6.22 -1.96
C GLY A 61 -0.55 -5.86 -2.79
N THR A 62 -0.74 -6.52 -3.94
CA THR A 62 -1.97 -6.37 -4.74
C THR A 62 -3.21 -6.81 -3.96
N GLN A 63 -3.16 -7.95 -3.25
CA GLN A 63 -4.27 -8.39 -2.40
C GLN A 63 -4.47 -7.44 -1.22
N TRP A 64 -3.39 -7.03 -0.55
CA TRP A 64 -3.41 -6.06 0.56
C TRP A 64 -4.12 -4.75 0.20
N ILE A 65 -3.97 -4.29 -1.06
CA ILE A 65 -4.66 -3.11 -1.60
C ILE A 65 -6.14 -3.41 -1.93
N LYS A 66 -6.40 -4.31 -2.88
CA LYS A 66 -7.73 -4.43 -3.52
C LYS A 66 -8.53 -5.68 -3.19
N GLY A 67 -7.93 -6.66 -2.52
CA GLY A 67 -8.56 -7.92 -2.17
C GLY A 67 -9.55 -7.76 -1.03
N LYS A 68 -9.45 -8.64 -0.03
CA LYS A 68 -10.36 -8.65 1.13
C LYS A 68 -10.06 -7.55 2.18
N TYR A 69 -9.20 -6.59 1.86
CA TYR A 69 -8.57 -5.72 2.86
C TYR A 69 -8.90 -4.25 2.58
N HIS A 70 -7.92 -3.36 2.41
CA HIS A 70 -8.10 -1.92 2.58
C HIS A 70 -9.15 -1.27 1.67
N ALA A 71 -9.19 -1.61 0.37
CA ALA A 71 -10.24 -1.10 -0.51
C ALA A 71 -11.64 -1.65 -0.16
N THR A 72 -11.71 -2.87 0.38
CA THR A 72 -12.96 -3.46 0.87
C THR A 72 -13.41 -2.77 2.17
N SER A 73 -12.51 -2.54 3.13
CA SER A 73 -12.78 -1.76 4.34
C SER A 73 -13.25 -0.34 4.02
N GLN A 74 -12.59 0.33 3.08
CA GLN A 74 -13.00 1.64 2.55
C GLN A 74 -14.47 1.62 2.11
N LYS A 75 -14.83 0.63 1.28
CA LYS A 75 -16.18 0.50 0.73
C LYS A 75 -17.22 0.18 1.80
N ASN A 76 -16.90 -0.70 2.73
CA ASN A 76 -17.83 -1.14 3.77
C ASN A 76 -18.11 -0.04 4.80
N ILE A 77 -17.09 0.72 5.19
CA ILE A 77 -17.19 1.75 6.23
C ILE A 77 -17.57 3.11 5.64
N GLY A 78 -17.32 3.35 4.35
CA GLY A 78 -17.72 4.57 3.65
C GLY A 78 -16.82 5.77 3.92
N LYS A 79 -15.59 5.55 4.37
CA LYS A 79 -14.56 6.58 4.53
C LYS A 79 -13.40 6.35 3.57
N PRO A 80 -12.77 7.39 3.00
CA PRO A 80 -11.59 7.23 2.15
C PRO A 80 -10.48 6.44 2.83
N VAL A 81 -9.71 5.68 2.07
CA VAL A 81 -8.51 4.99 2.53
C VAL A 81 -7.39 5.21 1.52
N ILE A 82 -6.18 5.50 2.00
CA ILE A 82 -4.99 5.64 1.16
C ILE A 82 -3.90 4.65 1.57
N ILE A 83 -3.11 4.19 0.59
CA ILE A 83 -1.82 3.54 0.87
C ILE A 83 -0.78 4.65 1.03
N GLU A 84 -0.49 5.04 2.27
CA GLU A 84 0.32 6.25 2.55
C GLU A 84 1.83 6.00 2.47
N GLU A 85 2.27 4.74 2.44
CA GLU A 85 3.66 4.33 2.18
C GLU A 85 3.71 2.94 1.54
N PHE A 86 4.61 2.73 0.58
CA PHE A 86 4.87 1.41 0.03
C PHE A 86 6.26 1.32 -0.61
N GLY A 87 6.84 0.12 -0.59
CA GLY A 87 8.12 -0.10 -1.27
C GLY A 87 8.60 -1.55 -1.31
N VAL A 88 9.48 -1.83 -2.28
CA VAL A 88 10.25 -3.08 -2.40
C VAL A 88 11.73 -2.80 -2.71
N LYS A 89 12.63 -3.67 -2.27
CA LYS A 89 14.10 -3.61 -2.42
C LYS A 89 14.69 -4.81 -3.16
N TYR A 90 14.11 -5.99 -2.99
CA TYR A 90 14.55 -7.27 -3.55
C TYR A 90 13.72 -7.69 -4.77
N TRP A 91 12.67 -6.94 -5.08
CA TRP A 91 11.84 -7.08 -6.27
C TRP A 91 12.03 -5.90 -7.22
N ASN A 92 11.68 -6.09 -8.49
CA ASN A 92 11.71 -4.99 -9.47
C ASN A 92 10.62 -3.96 -9.13
N GLN A 93 11.04 -2.76 -8.73
CA GLN A 93 10.15 -1.67 -8.30
C GLN A 93 9.15 -1.28 -9.38
N GLY A 94 9.59 -0.94 -10.59
CA GLY A 94 8.69 -0.54 -11.68
C GLY A 94 7.55 -1.52 -11.98
N SER A 95 7.84 -2.82 -12.12
CA SER A 95 6.80 -3.83 -12.37
C SER A 95 5.91 -4.09 -11.15
N THR A 96 6.46 -4.02 -9.94
CA THR A 96 5.71 -4.17 -8.69
C THR A 96 4.75 -2.99 -8.49
N TYR A 97 5.26 -1.76 -8.62
CA TYR A 97 4.46 -0.54 -8.45
C TYR A 97 3.40 -0.41 -9.55
N THR A 98 3.68 -0.84 -10.78
CA THR A 98 2.65 -0.93 -11.84
C THR A 98 1.46 -1.77 -11.39
N LYS A 99 1.69 -2.96 -10.82
CA LYS A 99 0.61 -3.82 -10.29
C LYS A 99 -0.15 -3.14 -9.14
N TRP A 100 0.57 -2.47 -8.24
CA TRP A 100 -0.03 -1.82 -7.08
C TRP A 100 -0.84 -0.58 -7.47
N TRP A 101 -0.34 0.28 -8.35
CA TRP A 101 -1.12 1.40 -8.87
C TRP A 101 -2.33 0.93 -9.69
N ASP A 102 -2.19 -0.11 -10.51
CA ASP A 102 -3.35 -0.75 -11.17
C ASP A 102 -4.39 -1.22 -10.13
N ALA A 103 -3.94 -1.74 -8.99
CA ALA A 103 -4.82 -2.14 -7.89
C ALA A 103 -5.50 -0.94 -7.21
N VAL A 104 -4.77 0.14 -6.94
CA VAL A 104 -5.32 1.41 -6.41
C VAL A 104 -6.42 1.93 -7.33
N ILE A 105 -6.14 2.02 -8.64
CA ILE A 105 -7.10 2.52 -9.64
C ILE A 105 -8.33 1.61 -9.72
N SER A 106 -8.13 0.32 -9.99
CA SER A 106 -9.22 -0.63 -10.28
C SER A 106 -10.12 -0.94 -9.09
N SER A 107 -9.63 -0.79 -7.86
CA SER A 107 -10.40 -1.04 -6.64
C SER A 107 -11.23 0.14 -6.16
N GLY A 108 -10.94 1.34 -6.64
CA GLY A 108 -11.52 2.57 -6.11
C GLY A 108 -10.87 3.06 -4.82
N LEU A 109 -9.74 2.49 -4.37
CA LEU A 109 -8.98 3.00 -3.22
C LEU A 109 -8.65 4.49 -3.43
N ALA A 110 -8.86 5.33 -2.42
CA ALA A 110 -8.91 6.79 -2.59
C ALA A 110 -7.61 7.41 -3.09
N GLY A 111 -6.45 6.81 -2.77
CA GLY A 111 -5.16 7.28 -3.28
C GLY A 111 -3.96 6.53 -2.73
N ASP A 112 -2.79 7.01 -3.14
CA ASP A 112 -1.48 6.46 -2.78
C ASP A 112 -0.44 7.57 -2.58
N LEU A 113 0.56 7.28 -1.74
CA LEU A 113 1.76 8.08 -1.56
C LEU A 113 2.97 7.13 -1.62
N ILE A 114 3.93 7.44 -2.49
CA ILE A 114 5.18 6.68 -2.56
C ILE A 114 6.01 6.90 -1.31
N TRP A 115 6.73 5.88 -0.88
CA TRP A 115 7.91 6.04 -0.03
C TRP A 115 9.15 5.78 -0.89
N GLN A 116 10.03 6.73 -1.15
CA GLN A 116 9.92 8.17 -0.85
C GLN A 116 10.34 8.99 -2.07
N ALA A 117 10.03 10.29 -2.07
CA ALA A 117 10.47 11.17 -3.16
C ALA A 117 11.98 11.42 -3.06
N GLY A 118 12.71 11.11 -4.13
CA GLY A 118 14.10 11.50 -4.32
C GLY A 118 14.21 12.82 -5.09
N SER A 119 15.26 13.60 -4.84
CA SER A 119 15.57 14.79 -5.63
C SER A 119 17.08 14.99 -5.79
N THR A 120 17.48 15.84 -6.74
CA THR A 120 18.86 16.35 -6.84
C THR A 120 18.85 17.83 -6.51
N VAL A 121 19.54 18.19 -5.43
CA VAL A 121 19.69 19.56 -4.95
C VAL A 121 21.14 20.03 -5.14
N SER A 122 21.46 21.27 -4.76
CA SER A 122 22.81 21.85 -4.95
C SER A 122 23.94 21.06 -4.27
N THR A 123 23.62 20.28 -3.23
CA THR A 123 24.57 19.43 -2.51
C THR A 123 24.58 17.97 -2.99
N GLY A 124 23.88 17.64 -4.08
CA GLY A 124 23.79 16.29 -4.64
C GLY A 124 22.41 15.64 -4.49
N LYS A 125 22.36 14.31 -4.64
CA LYS A 125 21.12 13.54 -4.41
C LYS A 125 20.69 13.63 -2.95
N THR A 126 19.38 13.70 -2.72
CA THR A 126 18.78 13.52 -1.39
C THR A 126 19.02 12.10 -0.85
N SER A 127 18.69 11.88 0.42
CA SER A 127 18.77 10.55 1.03
C SER A 127 18.03 9.51 0.21
N ASP A 128 18.63 8.33 0.11
CA ASP A 128 18.07 7.16 -0.55
C ASP A 128 18.24 5.96 0.38
N ASP A 129 17.14 5.51 0.97
CA ASP A 129 17.08 4.35 1.84
C ASP A 129 16.80 3.05 1.06
N GLY A 130 16.88 3.10 -0.28
CA GLY A 130 16.63 2.02 -1.22
C GLY A 130 15.22 1.97 -1.79
N TYR A 131 14.34 2.91 -1.41
CA TYR A 131 12.99 3.04 -1.97
C TYR A 131 12.77 4.35 -2.74
N ALA A 132 13.76 5.25 -2.77
CA ALA A 132 13.56 6.59 -3.30
C ALA A 132 13.30 6.57 -4.82
N VAL A 133 12.32 7.37 -5.24
CA VAL A 133 11.96 7.57 -6.67
C VAL A 133 12.48 8.93 -7.10
N PHE A 134 13.52 8.98 -7.95
CA PHE A 134 14.08 10.25 -8.42
C PHE A 134 13.50 10.68 -9.79
N PRO A 135 13.38 12.00 -10.05
CA PRO A 135 13.09 12.51 -11.38
C PRO A 135 14.01 11.93 -12.46
N GLY A 136 13.43 11.46 -13.56
CA GLY A 136 14.16 10.85 -14.67
C GLY A 136 14.30 9.33 -14.60
N GLU A 137 13.88 8.69 -13.50
CA GLU A 137 13.87 7.22 -13.38
C GLU A 137 12.54 6.62 -13.87
N THR A 138 12.53 5.31 -14.08
CA THR A 138 11.37 4.57 -14.62
C THR A 138 10.15 4.74 -13.71
N GLU A 139 10.36 4.62 -12.41
CA GLU A 139 9.35 4.71 -11.36
C GLU A 139 8.72 6.10 -11.31
N TYR A 140 9.48 7.17 -11.55
CA TYR A 140 8.96 8.54 -11.63
C TYR A 140 8.04 8.74 -12.85
N THR A 141 8.41 8.13 -13.98
CA THR A 141 7.58 8.15 -15.20
C THR A 141 6.27 7.40 -14.96
N LEU A 142 6.32 6.24 -14.30
CA LEU A 142 5.13 5.48 -13.92
C LEU A 142 4.26 6.26 -12.92
N GLN A 143 4.86 6.86 -11.90
CA GLN A 143 4.13 7.68 -10.92
C GLN A 143 3.36 8.82 -11.60
N THR A 144 3.99 9.52 -12.55
CA THR A 144 3.33 10.59 -13.31
C THR A 144 2.13 10.07 -14.13
N LYS A 145 2.29 8.91 -14.77
CA LYS A 145 1.20 8.24 -15.51
C LYS A 145 0.03 7.88 -14.57
N TYR A 146 0.30 7.29 -13.42
CA TYR A 146 -0.73 6.84 -12.49
C TYR A 146 -1.38 7.98 -11.72
N ALA A 147 -0.65 9.05 -11.41
CA ALA A 147 -1.24 10.29 -10.87
C ALA A 147 -2.27 10.89 -11.84
N ALA A 148 -1.97 10.89 -13.15
CA ALA A 148 -2.92 11.34 -14.17
C ALA A 148 -4.15 10.40 -14.26
N ALA A 149 -3.95 9.09 -14.20
CA ALA A 149 -5.04 8.11 -14.18
C ALA A 149 -5.95 8.25 -12.95
N LEU A 150 -5.36 8.45 -11.77
CA LEU A 150 -6.08 8.66 -10.52
C LEU A 150 -6.90 9.95 -10.56
N LYS A 151 -6.32 11.04 -11.05
CA LYS A 151 -7.00 12.33 -11.24
C LYS A 151 -8.19 12.24 -12.21
N ALA A 152 -8.11 11.37 -13.22
CA ALA A 152 -9.16 11.18 -14.21
C ALA A 152 -10.30 10.27 -13.74
N ARG A 153 -10.14 9.60 -12.59
CA ARG A 153 -11.15 8.70 -12.02
C ARG A 153 -12.26 9.53 -11.36
N SER A 154 -13.44 9.51 -11.97
CA SER A 154 -14.68 10.16 -11.50
C SER A 154 -15.28 9.48 -10.27
#